data_AF-A0A959TA93-F1
#
_entry.id   AF-A0A959TA93-F1
#
_cell.length_a   1.000
_cell.length_b   1.000
_cell.length_c   1.000
_cell.angle_alpha   90.00
_cell.angle_beta   90.00
_cell.angle_gamma   90.00
#
_symmetry.space_group_name_H-M   'P 1'
#
loop_
_entity.id
_entity.type
_entity.pdbx_description
1 polymer ?
#
loop_
_entity_poly.entity_id
_entity_poly.type
_entity_poly.pdbx_seq_one_letter_code
_entity_poly.pdbx_strand_id
1 'polypeptide(L)'
;LKQMLWGFFKKLVIADRIAPIVDQVYNSPADHDGLTILFVSALFSLQIYCDFSGYSDIAIGAARVLGFDLMENFRTPFLSGSIREFWSRWHISLSTWFR
;
A
#
# COMPACT_ATOMS: atom_id res chain seq x y z
N LEU A 1 12.49 14.98 2.08
CA LEU A 1 11.26 15.72 2.46
C LEU A 1 10.06 15.44 1.54
N LYS A 2 10.09 15.78 0.24
CA LYS A 2 8.93 15.54 -0.67
C LYS A 2 8.40 14.10 -0.66
N GLN A 3 9.30 13.10 -0.68
CA GLN A 3 8.91 11.69 -0.63
C GLN A 3 8.24 11.31 0.70
N MET A 4 8.76 11.80 1.83
CA MET A 4 8.12 11.56 3.14
C MET A 4 6.73 12.18 3.19
N LEU A 5 6.55 13.41 2.71
CA LEU A 5 5.25 14.07 2.66
C LEU A 5 4.23 13.26 1.85
N TRP A 6 4.65 12.69 0.72
CA TRP A 6 3.80 11.80 -0.06
C TRP A 6 3.47 10.49 0.68
N GLY A 7 4.46 9.92 1.36
CA GLY A 7 4.26 8.75 2.22
C GLY A 7 3.26 9.01 3.34
N PHE A 8 3.37 10.14 4.03
CA PHE A 8 2.42 10.58 5.06
C PHE A 8 1.02 10.80 4.49
N PHE A 9 0.89 11.39 3.31
CA PHE A 9 -0.41 11.55 2.67
C PHE A 9 -1.08 10.19 2.40
N LYS A 10 -0.37 9.25 1.78
CA LYS A 10 -0.90 7.90 1.52
C LYS A 10 -1.31 7.18 2.81
N LYS A 11 -0.49 7.27 3.86
CA LYS A 11 -0.75 6.62 5.14
C LYS A 11 -1.92 7.27 5.88
N LEU A 12 -1.79 8.55 6.22
CA LEU A 12 -2.68 9.24 7.15
C LEU A 12 -4.01 9.68 6.51
N VAL A 13 -3.99 10.06 5.23
CA VAL A 13 -5.16 10.62 4.54
C VAL A 13 -5.93 9.53 3.78
N ILE A 14 -5.25 8.52 3.25
CA ILE A 14 -5.92 7.46 2.48
C ILE A 14 -6.08 6.19 3.33
N ALA A 15 -4.98 5.52 3.69
CA ALA A 15 -5.05 4.20 4.32
C ALA A 15 -5.77 4.24 5.67
N ASP A 16 -5.40 5.18 6.55
CA ASP A 16 -5.99 5.28 7.89
C ASP A 16 -7.45 5.76 7.88
N ARG A 17 -7.92 6.36 6.78
CA ARG A 17 -9.35 6.71 6.61
C ARG A 17 -10.18 5.54 6.08
N ILE A 18 -9.56 4.69 5.28
CA ILE A 18 -10.19 3.50 4.73
C ILE A 18 -10.27 2.38 5.77
N ALA A 19 -9.24 2.22 6.61
CA ALA A 19 -9.13 1.09 7.54
C ALA A 19 -10.39 0.85 8.39
N PRO A 20 -11.02 1.85 9.03
CA PRO A 20 -12.22 1.61 9.84
C PRO A 20 -13.41 1.09 9.02
N ILE A 21 -13.53 1.50 7.75
CA ILE A 21 -14.60 1.05 6.85
C ILE A 21 -14.39 -0.42 6.49
N VAL A 22 -13.14 -0.80 6.21
CA VAL A 22 -12.78 -2.19 5.92
C VAL A 22 -12.99 -3.07 7.15
N ASP A 23 -12.50 -2.63 8.31
CA ASP A 23 -12.60 -3.35 9.57
C ASP A 23 -14.08 -3.58 9.95
N GLN A 24 -14.95 -2.60 9.75
CA GLN A 24 -16.38 -2.74 10.03
C GLN A 24 -17.00 -3.95 9.30
N VAL A 25 -16.71 -4.12 8.02
CA VAL A 25 -17.29 -5.21 7.22
C VAL A 25 -16.56 -6.53 7.44
N TYR A 26 -15.24 -6.51 7.60
CA TYR A 26 -14.44 -7.72 7.80
C TYR A 26 -14.57 -8.33 9.20
N ASN A 27 -14.96 -7.54 10.21
CA ASN A 27 -15.25 -8.06 11.56
C ASN A 27 -16.60 -8.77 11.65
N SER A 28 -17.54 -8.50 10.73
CA SER A 28 -18.87 -9.10 10.74
C SER A 28 -19.38 -9.37 9.31
N PRO A 29 -18.65 -10.18 8.51
CA PRO A 29 -18.95 -10.35 7.08
C PRO A 29 -20.30 -11.05 6.84
N ALA A 30 -20.80 -11.83 7.80
CA ALA A 30 -22.11 -12.48 7.71
C ALA A 30 -23.28 -11.49 7.74
N ASP A 31 -23.06 -10.26 8.22
CA ASP A 31 -24.09 -9.22 8.36
C ASP A 31 -24.18 -8.33 7.11
N HIS A 32 -23.37 -8.59 6.08
CA HIS A 32 -23.27 -7.78 4.87
C HIS A 32 -23.55 -8.59 3.61
N ASP A 33 -24.13 -7.93 2.60
CA ASP A 33 -24.36 -8.57 1.32
C ASP A 33 -23.07 -8.74 0.51
N GLY A 34 -23.12 -9.61 -0.51
CA GLY A 34 -21.95 -9.93 -1.33
C GLY A 34 -21.40 -8.74 -2.12
N LEU A 35 -22.24 -7.77 -2.48
CA LEU A 35 -21.80 -6.56 -3.19
C LEU A 35 -21.00 -5.63 -2.27
N THR A 36 -21.43 -5.49 -1.02
CA THR A 36 -20.73 -4.75 0.03
C THR A 36 -19.38 -5.38 0.29
N ILE A 37 -19.31 -6.70 0.45
CA ILE A 37 -18.05 -7.44 0.65
C ILE A 37 -17.12 -7.24 -0.55
N LEU A 38 -17.63 -7.32 -1.77
CA LEU A 38 -16.83 -7.12 -2.99
C LEU A 38 -16.26 -5.69 -3.05
N PHE A 39 -17.08 -4.68 -2.78
CA PHE A 39 -16.66 -3.29 -2.76
C PHE A 39 -15.59 -3.04 -1.69
N VAL A 40 -15.81 -3.53 -0.47
CA VAL A 40 -14.84 -3.42 0.61
C VAL A 40 -13.55 -4.18 0.32
N SER A 41 -13.61 -5.31 -0.38
CA SER A 41 -12.41 -6.05 -0.81
C SER A 41 -11.56 -5.26 -1.80
N ALA A 42 -12.21 -4.55 -2.73
CA ALA A 42 -11.52 -3.61 -3.62
C ALA A 42 -10.91 -2.43 -2.83
N LEU A 43 -11.66 -1.91 -1.85
CA LEU A 43 -11.21 -0.82 -0.99
C LEU A 43 -10.03 -1.23 -0.09
N PHE A 44 -10.03 -2.46 0.41
CA PHE A 44 -8.92 -3.07 1.16
C PHE A 44 -7.65 -3.17 0.28
N SER A 45 -7.79 -3.48 -1.00
CA SER A 45 -6.65 -3.49 -1.94
C SER A 45 -6.00 -2.10 -2.07
N LEU A 46 -6.81 -1.04 -2.05
CA LEU A 46 -6.31 0.33 -2.01
C LEU A 46 -5.68 0.67 -0.65
N GLN A 47 -6.31 0.28 0.45
CA GLN A 47 -5.81 0.48 1.81
C GLN A 47 -4.41 -0.12 1.97
N ILE A 48 -4.26 -1.41 1.69
CA ILE A 48 -3.00 -2.13 1.90
C ILE A 48 -1.88 -1.53 1.03
N TYR A 49 -2.18 -1.14 -0.21
CA TYR A 49 -1.21 -0.46 -1.05
C TYR A 49 -0.78 0.89 -0.47
N CYS A 50 -1.73 1.76 -0.11
CA CYS A 50 -1.43 3.08 0.43
C CYS A 50 -0.71 3.01 1.78
N ASP A 51 -1.02 2.02 2.60
CA ASP A 51 -0.34 1.77 3.86
C ASP A 51 1.12 1.35 3.65
N PHE A 52 1.31 0.28 2.88
CA PHE A 52 2.63 -0.35 2.65
C PHE A 52 3.56 0.56 1.85
N SER A 53 3.03 1.18 0.80
CA SER A 53 3.73 2.18 -0.01
C SER A 53 3.95 3.49 0.77
N GLY A 54 3.02 3.85 1.66
CA GLY A 54 3.10 5.03 2.51
C GLY A 54 4.30 4.99 3.45
N TYR A 55 4.40 3.95 4.30
CA TYR A 55 5.55 3.85 5.20
C TYR A 55 6.86 3.63 4.43
N SER A 56 6.85 2.92 3.29
CA SER A 56 8.06 2.70 2.49
C SER A 56 8.64 4.03 2.00
N ASP A 57 7.78 4.96 1.55
CA ASP A 57 8.21 6.29 1.13
C ASP A 57 8.72 7.15 2.30
N ILE A 58 8.10 7.01 3.48
CA ILE A 58 8.59 7.64 4.70
C ILE A 58 9.99 7.11 5.05
N ALA A 59 10.18 5.79 5.01
CA ALA A 59 11.46 5.14 5.31
C ALA A 59 12.56 5.53 4.32
N ILE A 60 12.30 5.48 3.01
CA ILE A 60 13.25 5.91 1.97
C ILE A 60 13.58 7.40 2.14
N GLY A 61 12.56 8.23 2.37
CA GLY A 61 12.74 9.66 2.56
C GLY A 61 13.54 10.01 3.82
N ALA A 62 13.35 9.26 4.92
CA ALA A 62 14.12 9.42 6.15
C ALA A 62 15.56 8.93 5.98
N ALA A 63 15.77 7.79 5.33
CA ALA A 63 17.10 7.25 5.04
C ALA A 63 17.94 8.26 4.23
N ARG A 64 17.35 8.91 3.22
CA ARG A 64 18.04 9.97 2.44
C ARG A 64 18.43 11.16 3.29
N VAL A 65 17.63 11.55 4.29
CA VAL A 65 18.01 12.62 5.24
C VAL A 65 19.20 12.20 6.10
N LEU A 66 19.30 10.91 6.42
CA LEU A 66 20.41 10.32 7.18
C LEU A 66 21.64 9.96 6.32
N GLY A 67 21.61 10.22 5.01
CA GLY A 67 22.73 9.93 4.10
C GLY A 67 22.77 8.52 3.54
N PHE A 68 21.68 7.76 3.63
CA PHE A 68 21.56 6.41 3.07
C PHE A 68 20.60 6.38 1.87
N ASP A 69 20.97 5.64 0.83
CA ASP A 69 20.12 5.37 -0.32
C ASP A 69 19.49 3.98 -0.22
N LEU A 70 18.18 3.94 0.02
CA LEU A 70 17.39 2.71 0.03
C LEU A 70 16.71 2.46 -1.31
N MET A 71 16.51 1.18 -1.63
CA MET A 71 15.74 0.74 -2.79
C MET A 71 14.26 1.11 -2.65
N GLU A 72 13.61 1.41 -3.78
CA GLU A 72 12.15 1.60 -3.84
C GLU A 72 11.40 0.28 -3.67
N ASN A 73 10.28 0.30 -2.94
CA ASN A 73 9.44 -0.89 -2.78
C ASN A 73 8.28 -0.98 -3.77
N PHE A 74 7.79 0.15 -4.31
CA PHE A 74 6.57 0.16 -5.12
C PHE A 74 6.72 1.03 -6.37
N ARG A 75 6.27 0.52 -7.51
CA ARG A 75 6.24 1.25 -8.79
C ARG A 75 4.90 1.06 -9.50
N THR A 76 3.87 1.81 -9.08
CA THR A 76 2.52 1.80 -9.67
C THR A 76 2.01 0.39 -10.04
N PRO A 77 1.90 -0.53 -9.06
CA PRO A 77 1.61 -1.95 -9.32
C PRO A 77 0.23 -2.17 -9.95
N PHE A 78 -0.77 -1.35 -9.63
CA PHE A 78 -2.11 -1.46 -10.23
C PHE A 78 -2.18 -1.02 -11.70
N LEU A 79 -1.12 -0.40 -12.25
CA LEU A 79 -1.00 -0.08 -13.68
C LEU A 79 -0.21 -1.17 -14.44
N SER A 80 -0.15 -2.39 -13.92
CA SER A 80 0.53 -3.52 -14.57
C SER A 80 -0.38 -4.17 -15.60
N GLY A 81 0.17 -4.57 -16.74
CA GLY A 81 -0.53 -5.30 -17.79
C GLY A 81 -0.60 -6.81 -17.56
N SER A 82 0.11 -7.34 -16.57
CA SER A 82 0.09 -8.75 -16.20
C SER A 82 0.35 -8.98 -14.72
N ILE A 83 -0.03 -10.16 -14.20
CA ILE A 83 0.25 -10.57 -12.81
C ILE A 83 1.76 -10.62 -12.54
N ARG A 84 2.55 -11.09 -13.51
CA ARG A 84 4.01 -11.12 -13.38
C ARG A 84 4.59 -9.71 -13.22
N GLU A 85 4.07 -8.75 -13.97
CA GLU A 85 4.47 -7.35 -13.87
C GLU A 85 4.01 -6.69 -12.57
N PHE A 86 2.83 -7.05 -12.06
CA PHE A 86 2.36 -6.60 -10.74
C PHE A 86 3.39 -6.95 -9.66
N TRP A 87 3.84 -8.20 -9.61
CA TRP A 87 4.83 -8.65 -8.61
C TRP A 87 6.23 -8.08 -8.82
N SER A 88 6.60 -7.65 -10.04
CA SER A 88 7.87 -6.93 -10.24
C SER A 88 7.83 -5.45 -9.82
N ARG A 89 6.62 -4.94 -9.53
CA ARG A 89 6.34 -3.56 -9.10
C ARG A 89 5.84 -3.47 -7.66
N TRP A 90 5.52 -4.61 -7.03
CA TRP A 90 5.03 -4.73 -5.66
C TRP A 90 6.12 -5.29 -4.75
N HIS A 91 6.43 -4.58 -3.67
CA HIS A 91 7.43 -4.99 -2.66
C HIS A 91 8.78 -5.44 -3.28
N ILE A 92 9.38 -4.53 -4.06
CA ILE A 92 10.55 -4.82 -4.91
C ILE A 92 11.78 -5.21 -4.08
N SER A 93 12.03 -4.60 -2.92
CA SER A 93 13.23 -4.94 -2.11
C SER A 93 13.18 -6.39 -1.61
N LEU A 94 12.02 -6.84 -1.12
CA LEU A 94 11.81 -8.22 -0.69
C LEU A 94 11.90 -9.20 -1.87
N SER A 95 11.24 -8.88 -2.98
CA SER A 95 11.29 -9.70 -4.20
C SER A 95 12.72 -9.83 -4.75
N THR A 96 13.53 -8.79 -4.59
CA THR A 96 14.96 -8.81 -4.95
C THR A 96 15.76 -9.65 -3.97
N TRP A 97 15.46 -9.59 -2.68
CA TRP A 97 16.17 -10.37 -1.65
C TRP A 97 15.98 -11.89 -1.79
N PHE A 98 14.81 -12.33 -2.25
CA PHE A 98 14.54 -13.75 -2.51
C PHE A 98 15.16 -14.31 -3.80
N ARG A 99 15.62 -13.45 -4.71
CA ARG A 99 16.29 -13.86 -5.95
C ARG A 99 17.75 -14.17 -5.71
#